data_AF-A0A7Y4KPW8-F1
#
_entry.id   AF-A0A7Y4KPW8-F1
#
_cell.length_a   1.000
_cell.length_b   1.000
_cell.length_c   1.000
_cell.angle_alpha   90.00
_cell.angle_beta   90.00
_cell.angle_gamma   90.00
#
_symmetry.space_group_name_H-M   'P 1'
#
loop_
_entity.id
_entity.type
_entity.pdbx_description
1 polymer ?
#
loop_
_entity_poly.entity_id
_entity_poly.type
_entity_poly.pdbx_seq_one_letter_code
_entity_poly.pdbx_strand_id
1 'polypeptide(L)'
;MLKMKRIALGALLSLGLTACGPMEEAPEASFEARDSQELEAGCTSLGTGITTHACTHAGNPTDHVSITASATRVTSAPAISTKHKAYDLALPSGAEGSVTYVPAATGSYAFYRTQNVAFTVINGSTSATVPAALTHTVSSSGCALVHVSVYDLTAGTTYIVAAGPASGNALTVVPEFLNDTRTRYYQDADGDGYGNNTTSVLTACTPPSGYTTQRFDCNDTPGSGASIHPGATEICGNGVDDNCDGSQC
;
A
#
# COMPACT_ATOMS: atom_id res chain seq x y z
N MET A 1 -17.63 19.26 72.87
CA MET A 1 -16.52 19.11 73.82
C MET A 1 -15.59 18.01 73.33
N LEU A 2 -14.29 18.33 73.15
CA LEU A 2 -13.08 17.47 73.30
C LEU A 2 -13.07 16.07 72.60
N LYS A 3 -12.12 15.72 71.74
CA LYS A 3 -10.66 15.85 71.91
C LYS A 3 -9.90 15.75 70.58
N MET A 4 -8.89 16.60 70.49
CA MET A 4 -7.76 16.60 69.57
C MET A 4 -6.66 15.66 70.11
N LYS A 5 -5.97 14.88 69.26
CA LYS A 5 -4.58 14.37 69.43
C LYS A 5 -4.10 13.76 68.10
N ARG A 6 -3.32 14.50 67.30
CA ARG A 6 -1.84 14.52 67.16
C ARG A 6 -1.23 13.32 66.40
N ILE A 7 -0.90 13.60 65.13
CA ILE A 7 0.38 13.41 64.39
C ILE A 7 1.15 12.09 64.60
N ALA A 8 1.34 11.35 63.50
CA ALA A 8 2.59 10.65 63.21
C ALA A 8 2.88 10.75 61.70
N LEU A 9 4.10 11.19 61.42
CA LEU A 9 4.72 11.41 60.12
C LEU A 9 5.20 10.05 59.57
N GLY A 10 4.77 9.67 58.37
CA GLY A 10 5.29 8.51 57.65
C GLY A 10 5.51 8.90 56.19
N ALA A 11 6.77 9.10 55.83
CA ALA A 11 7.19 9.40 54.47
C ALA A 11 7.80 8.14 53.83
N LEU A 12 7.70 8.09 52.49
CA LEU A 12 8.45 7.25 51.54
C LEU A 12 7.95 5.79 51.47
N LEU A 13 7.74 5.16 50.31
CA LEU A 13 8.10 5.46 48.93
C LEU A 13 7.13 4.62 48.07
N SER A 14 6.10 5.21 47.46
CA SER A 14 5.31 4.48 46.47
C SER A 14 6.11 4.43 45.17
N LEU A 15 6.75 3.29 44.90
CA LEU A 15 7.16 2.93 43.55
C LEU A 15 5.90 3.00 42.68
N GLY A 16 5.81 4.03 41.85
CA GLY A 16 4.86 4.04 40.75
C GLY A 16 5.32 2.97 39.76
N LEU A 17 4.67 1.81 39.79
CA LEU A 17 4.59 0.97 38.60
C LEU A 17 3.86 1.81 37.55
N THR A 18 4.61 2.36 36.61
CA THR A 18 4.03 2.76 35.33
C THR A 18 3.75 1.47 34.59
N ALA A 19 2.64 0.81 34.97
CA ALA A 19 2.07 -0.25 34.16
C ALA A 19 1.75 0.35 32.79
N CYS A 20 2.18 -0.32 31.73
CA CYS A 20 1.73 -0.04 30.39
C CYS A 20 0.20 0.02 30.43
N GLY A 21 -0.37 1.18 30.06
CA GLY A 21 -1.79 1.45 30.18
C GLY A 21 -2.64 0.43 29.40
N PRO A 22 -3.93 0.28 29.73
CA PRO A 22 -4.81 -0.58 28.95
C PRO A 22 -4.77 -0.18 27.47
N MET A 23 -4.82 -1.19 26.60
CA MET A 23 -4.95 -1.07 25.15
C MET A 23 -6.25 -0.33 24.82
N GLU A 24 -6.23 0.99 24.89
CA GLU A 24 -7.26 1.81 24.28
C GLU A 24 -6.87 1.93 22.82
N GLU A 25 -7.40 1.02 22.00
CA GLU A 25 -7.41 1.20 20.55
C GLU A 25 -7.93 2.61 20.29
N ALA A 26 -7.02 3.48 19.85
CA ALA A 26 -7.42 4.78 19.34
C ALA A 26 -8.55 4.53 18.32
N PRO A 27 -9.70 5.22 18.42
CA PRO A 27 -10.86 4.90 17.60
C PRO A 27 -10.46 4.88 16.14
N GLU A 28 -10.75 3.80 15.41
CA GLU A 28 -10.39 3.68 13.98
C GLU A 28 -10.82 4.91 13.16
N ALA A 29 -11.89 5.58 13.61
CA ALA A 29 -12.44 6.81 13.05
C ALA A 29 -11.51 8.05 13.08
N SER A 30 -10.45 8.11 13.92
CA SER A 30 -9.53 9.25 13.91
C SER A 30 -8.41 9.15 12.86
N PHE A 31 -8.19 7.96 12.31
CA PHE A 31 -7.18 7.72 11.26
C PHE A 31 -7.77 7.71 9.85
N GLU A 32 -9.06 7.39 9.70
CA GLU A 32 -9.73 7.36 8.40
C GLU A 32 -9.86 8.74 7.73
N ALA A 33 -9.83 9.83 8.51
CA ALA A 33 -10.18 11.17 8.02
C ALA A 33 -9.00 12.02 7.51
N ARG A 34 -7.73 11.59 7.66
CA ARG A 34 -6.57 12.44 7.31
C ARG A 34 -5.70 11.95 6.14
N ASP A 35 -5.87 10.71 5.68
CA ASP A 35 -4.91 10.05 4.76
C ASP A 35 -5.59 9.31 3.59
N SER A 36 -6.67 9.89 3.06
CA SER A 36 -7.28 9.45 1.80
C SER A 36 -6.65 10.16 0.60
N GLN A 37 -5.32 10.35 0.58
CA GLN A 37 -4.68 10.83 -0.64
C GLN A 37 -4.68 9.72 -1.71
N GLU A 38 -4.67 10.17 -2.96
CA GLU A 38 -4.26 9.39 -4.12
C GLU A 38 -2.82 8.87 -3.92
N LEU A 39 -2.14 8.43 -4.98
CA LEU A 39 -0.74 8.03 -4.88
C LEU A 39 0.10 9.07 -4.07
N GLU A 40 0.73 8.62 -2.98
CA GLU A 40 1.43 9.51 -2.04
C GLU A 40 2.48 10.39 -2.72
N ALA A 41 2.59 11.64 -2.25
CA ALA A 41 3.57 12.59 -2.75
C ALA A 41 5.01 12.06 -2.56
N GLY A 42 5.76 11.90 -3.66
CA GLY A 42 7.12 11.35 -3.62
C GLY A 42 7.19 9.82 -3.75
N CYS A 43 6.07 9.14 -4.00
CA CYS A 43 6.07 7.72 -4.34
C CYS A 43 6.88 7.45 -5.61
N THR A 44 7.96 6.68 -5.47
CA THR A 44 8.85 6.30 -6.59
C THR A 44 8.62 4.87 -7.07
N SER A 45 7.95 4.04 -6.27
CA SER A 45 7.58 2.66 -6.59
C SER A 45 6.39 2.20 -5.77
N LEU A 46 5.58 1.33 -6.37
CA LEU A 46 4.50 0.64 -5.66
C LEU A 46 5.05 -0.44 -4.73
N GLY A 47 4.36 -0.65 -3.62
CA GLY A 47 4.69 -1.67 -2.63
C GLY A 47 4.49 -3.10 -3.14
N THR A 48 5.00 -4.07 -2.38
CA THR A 48 4.92 -5.49 -2.73
C THR A 48 3.49 -6.05 -2.68
N GLY A 49 2.62 -5.49 -1.83
CA GLY A 49 1.22 -5.93 -1.68
C GLY A 49 0.44 -5.83 -2.99
N ILE A 50 0.34 -4.61 -3.54
CA ILE A 50 -0.37 -4.39 -4.81
C ILE A 50 0.26 -5.14 -5.98
N THR A 51 1.60 -5.18 -6.03
CA THR A 51 2.30 -5.89 -7.10
C THR A 51 2.01 -7.39 -7.04
N THR A 52 2.07 -8.00 -5.86
CA THR A 52 1.73 -9.43 -5.65
C THR A 52 0.29 -9.73 -6.03
N HIS A 53 -0.64 -8.83 -5.69
CA HIS A 53 -2.05 -8.96 -6.07
C HIS A 53 -2.23 -8.94 -7.59
N ALA A 54 -1.66 -7.95 -8.29
CA ALA A 54 -1.71 -7.89 -9.75
C ALA A 54 -1.09 -9.14 -10.40
N CYS A 55 0.03 -9.62 -9.85
CA CYS A 55 0.69 -10.85 -10.30
C CYS A 55 -0.15 -12.10 -10.08
N THR A 56 -1.01 -12.13 -9.05
CA THR A 56 -1.94 -13.24 -8.82
C THR A 56 -2.95 -13.35 -9.96
N HIS A 57 -3.50 -12.22 -10.42
CA HIS A 57 -4.40 -12.22 -11.59
C HIS A 57 -3.67 -12.59 -12.88
N ALA A 58 -2.45 -12.09 -13.10
CA ALA A 58 -1.64 -12.45 -14.26
C ALA A 58 -1.18 -13.92 -14.27
N GLY A 59 -1.13 -14.58 -13.10
CA GLY A 59 -0.76 -15.98 -12.95
C GLY A 59 -1.94 -16.94 -12.92
N ASN A 60 -3.17 -16.44 -12.83
CA ASN A 60 -4.38 -17.25 -12.70
C ASN A 60 -5.16 -17.32 -14.03
N PRO A 61 -5.15 -18.45 -14.76
CA PRO A 61 -5.79 -18.56 -16.06
C PRO A 61 -7.29 -18.23 -16.08
N THR A 62 -8.00 -18.36 -14.95
CA THR A 62 -9.45 -18.04 -14.88
C THR A 62 -9.73 -16.54 -14.89
N ASP A 63 -8.71 -15.73 -14.63
CA ASP A 63 -8.81 -14.27 -14.65
C ASP A 63 -8.49 -13.68 -16.02
N HIS A 64 -8.00 -14.49 -16.96
CA HIS A 64 -7.66 -14.04 -18.30
C HIS A 64 -8.90 -13.82 -19.16
N VAL A 65 -8.95 -12.64 -19.78
CA VAL A 65 -10.00 -12.23 -20.72
C VAL A 65 -9.32 -11.79 -22.01
N SER A 66 -9.53 -12.53 -23.09
CA SER A 66 -8.97 -12.20 -24.40
C SER A 66 -9.79 -11.10 -25.08
N ILE A 67 -9.11 -10.03 -25.52
CA ILE A 67 -9.73 -8.86 -26.16
C ILE A 67 -8.96 -8.52 -27.44
N THR A 68 -9.67 -8.27 -28.54
CA THR A 68 -9.08 -7.65 -29.73
C THR A 68 -9.12 -6.13 -29.58
N ALA A 69 -7.95 -5.50 -29.50
CA ALA A 69 -7.87 -4.06 -29.33
C ALA A 69 -8.32 -3.32 -30.62
N SER A 70 -8.94 -2.16 -30.45
CA SER A 70 -9.30 -1.29 -31.56
C SER A 70 -8.05 -0.67 -32.20
N ALA A 71 -7.98 -0.67 -33.53
CA ALA A 71 -6.89 -0.03 -34.27
C ALA A 71 -6.93 1.52 -34.23
N THR A 72 -8.05 2.09 -33.76
CA THR A 72 -8.22 3.54 -33.63
C THR A 72 -8.64 3.88 -32.21
N ARG A 73 -8.12 4.98 -31.68
CA ARG A 73 -8.48 5.51 -30.35
C ARG A 73 -9.92 6.03 -30.37
N VAL A 74 -10.87 5.21 -29.91
CA VAL A 74 -12.30 5.53 -29.88
C VAL A 74 -12.93 5.07 -28.56
N THR A 75 -13.95 5.79 -28.11
CA THR A 75 -14.70 5.47 -26.88
C THR A 75 -15.63 4.25 -27.03
N SER A 76 -15.81 3.75 -28.25
CA SER A 76 -16.51 2.50 -28.54
C SER A 76 -15.60 1.26 -28.54
N ALA A 77 -14.30 1.42 -28.25
CA ALA A 77 -13.37 0.30 -28.16
C ALA A 77 -13.75 -0.64 -27.00
N PRO A 78 -13.39 -1.94 -27.07
CA PRO A 78 -13.71 -2.91 -26.03
C PRO A 78 -13.26 -2.48 -24.64
N ALA A 79 -14.06 -2.79 -23.62
CA ALA A 79 -13.81 -2.36 -22.25
C ALA A 79 -12.98 -3.36 -21.45
N ILE A 80 -12.08 -2.86 -20.61
CA ILE A 80 -11.25 -3.62 -19.67
C ILE A 80 -11.52 -3.23 -18.20
N SER A 81 -12.77 -2.92 -17.86
CA SER A 81 -13.15 -2.28 -16.59
C SER A 81 -13.61 -3.24 -15.49
N THR A 82 -13.74 -4.54 -15.79
CA THR A 82 -14.06 -5.55 -14.78
C THR A 82 -12.87 -5.73 -13.85
N LYS A 83 -13.10 -5.60 -12.54
CA LYS A 83 -12.07 -5.81 -11.50
C LYS A 83 -11.55 -7.25 -11.52
N HIS A 84 -10.34 -7.45 -10.98
CA HIS A 84 -9.75 -8.78 -10.76
C HIS A 84 -9.64 -9.61 -12.06
N LYS A 85 -9.18 -8.95 -13.14
CA LYS A 85 -9.00 -9.57 -14.44
C LYS A 85 -7.65 -9.20 -15.04
N ALA A 86 -7.09 -10.16 -15.77
CA ALA A 86 -5.97 -9.97 -16.67
C ALA A 86 -6.50 -9.92 -18.10
N TYR A 87 -6.26 -8.83 -18.82
CA TYR A 87 -6.76 -8.65 -20.17
C TYR A 87 -5.66 -8.95 -21.18
N ASP A 88 -5.82 -10.03 -21.94
CA ASP A 88 -4.91 -10.38 -23.02
C ASP A 88 -5.32 -9.67 -24.30
N LEU A 89 -4.61 -8.58 -24.59
CA LEU A 89 -4.88 -7.73 -25.73
C LEU A 89 -4.17 -8.27 -26.98
N ALA A 90 -4.95 -8.61 -27.99
CA ALA A 90 -4.47 -8.77 -29.36
C ALA A 90 -4.42 -7.37 -30.01
N LEU A 91 -3.20 -6.84 -30.18
CA LEU A 91 -2.96 -5.54 -30.78
C LEU A 91 -2.91 -5.63 -32.32
N PRO A 92 -3.17 -4.52 -33.04
CA PRO A 92 -2.92 -4.46 -34.47
C PRO A 92 -1.44 -4.72 -34.80
N SER A 93 -1.18 -5.36 -35.95
CA SER A 93 0.17 -5.79 -36.30
C SER A 93 1.14 -4.62 -36.44
N GLY A 94 2.16 -4.59 -35.59
CA GLY A 94 3.21 -3.54 -35.61
C GLY A 94 2.70 -2.14 -35.26
N ALA A 95 1.50 -2.01 -34.68
CA ALA A 95 0.91 -0.73 -34.31
C ALA A 95 0.35 -0.77 -32.88
N GLU A 96 -0.01 0.41 -32.37
CA GLU A 96 -0.76 0.49 -31.13
C GLU A 96 -2.19 -0.03 -31.29
N GLY A 97 -2.75 -0.56 -30.22
CA GLY A 97 -4.17 -0.84 -30.08
C GLY A 97 -4.76 -0.03 -28.94
N SER A 98 -6.08 0.09 -28.91
CA SER A 98 -6.79 0.77 -27.83
C SER A 98 -7.98 -0.02 -27.29
N VAL A 99 -8.23 0.18 -25.99
CA VAL A 99 -9.36 -0.33 -25.22
C VAL A 99 -9.94 0.83 -24.40
N THR A 100 -11.08 0.61 -23.76
CA THR A 100 -11.67 1.58 -22.82
C THR A 100 -11.57 1.10 -21.38
N TYR A 101 -11.44 2.06 -20.47
CA TYR A 101 -11.49 1.84 -19.03
C TYR A 101 -12.43 2.85 -18.36
N VAL A 102 -13.35 2.37 -17.53
CA VAL A 102 -14.28 3.18 -16.75
C VAL A 102 -14.05 2.85 -15.27
N PRO A 103 -13.41 3.74 -14.50
CA PRO A 103 -13.16 3.50 -13.09
C PRO A 103 -14.48 3.51 -12.30
N ALA A 104 -14.62 2.57 -11.36
CA ALA A 104 -15.79 2.47 -10.49
C ALA A 104 -15.78 3.52 -9.37
N ALA A 105 -14.60 3.98 -8.95
CA ALA A 105 -14.38 5.00 -7.95
C ALA A 105 -13.31 6.00 -8.42
N THR A 106 -13.34 7.23 -7.90
CA THR A 106 -12.28 8.21 -8.18
C THR A 106 -11.04 7.87 -7.37
N GLY A 107 -9.88 7.94 -8.01
CA GLY A 107 -8.57 7.78 -7.37
C GLY A 107 -7.52 7.23 -8.32
N SER A 108 -6.42 6.73 -7.76
CA SER A 108 -5.29 6.21 -8.53
C SER A 108 -5.49 4.76 -8.97
N TYR A 109 -5.22 4.49 -10.24
CA TYR A 109 -5.27 3.16 -10.83
C TYR A 109 -3.93 2.79 -11.45
N ALA A 110 -3.43 1.60 -11.10
CA ALA A 110 -2.23 1.01 -11.68
C ALA A 110 -2.61 0.14 -12.88
N PHE A 111 -1.91 0.32 -14.00
CA PHE A 111 -2.00 -0.55 -15.16
C PHE A 111 -0.69 -1.31 -15.31
N TYR A 112 -0.69 -2.54 -14.79
CA TYR A 112 0.43 -3.46 -14.95
C TYR A 112 0.41 -4.09 -16.33
N ARG A 113 1.58 -4.41 -16.87
CA ARG A 113 1.71 -5.00 -18.22
C ARG A 113 2.91 -5.92 -18.38
N THR A 114 2.79 -6.89 -19.29
CA THR A 114 3.83 -7.90 -19.58
C THR A 114 4.97 -7.42 -20.47
N GLN A 115 4.84 -6.23 -21.07
CA GLN A 115 5.90 -5.63 -21.90
C GLN A 115 6.04 -4.14 -21.63
N ASN A 116 7.26 -3.61 -21.69
CA ASN A 116 7.50 -2.17 -21.68
C ASN A 116 7.21 -1.55 -23.06
N VAL A 117 5.94 -1.26 -23.31
CA VAL A 117 5.47 -0.58 -24.53
C VAL A 117 5.01 0.85 -24.21
N ALA A 118 4.86 1.69 -25.24
CA ALA A 118 4.20 2.98 -25.05
C ALA A 118 2.78 2.75 -24.51
N PHE A 119 2.38 3.56 -23.53
CA PHE A 119 1.10 3.43 -22.83
C PHE A 119 0.55 4.84 -22.57
N THR A 120 -0.64 5.13 -23.10
CA THR A 120 -1.28 6.44 -23.02
C THR A 120 -2.70 6.30 -22.55
N VAL A 121 -3.09 7.10 -21.56
CA VAL A 121 -4.47 7.21 -21.09
C VAL A 121 -5.05 8.55 -21.54
N ILE A 122 -6.23 8.54 -22.13
CA ILE A 122 -6.87 9.72 -22.72
C ILE A 122 -8.30 9.81 -22.18
N ASN A 123 -8.69 10.99 -21.71
CA ASN A 123 -10.07 11.23 -21.33
C ASN A 123 -10.96 11.20 -22.58
N GLY A 124 -11.90 10.26 -22.65
CA GLY A 124 -12.75 10.04 -23.82
C GLY A 124 -13.73 11.18 -24.11
N SER A 125 -14.01 12.05 -23.14
CA SER A 125 -14.88 13.21 -23.31
C SER A 125 -14.13 14.45 -23.77
N THR A 126 -12.94 14.69 -23.23
CA THR A 126 -12.16 15.92 -23.52
C THR A 126 -11.04 15.71 -24.54
N SER A 127 -10.73 14.46 -24.87
CA SER A 127 -9.57 14.07 -25.67
C SER A 127 -8.21 14.49 -25.07
N ALA A 128 -8.20 14.91 -23.81
CA ALA A 128 -6.98 15.28 -23.10
C ALA A 128 -6.22 14.02 -22.66
N THR A 129 -4.91 13.99 -22.88
CA THR A 129 -4.03 12.96 -22.32
C THR A 129 -3.92 13.14 -20.81
N VAL A 130 -4.08 12.05 -20.07
CA VAL A 130 -3.87 12.01 -18.61
C VAL A 130 -2.39 11.71 -18.38
N PRO A 131 -1.64 12.58 -17.67
CA PRO A 131 -0.26 12.29 -17.32
C PRO A 131 -0.19 11.11 -16.36
N ALA A 132 0.86 10.29 -16.49
CA ALA A 132 1.12 9.23 -15.52
C ALA A 132 1.65 9.85 -14.22
N ALA A 133 1.03 9.51 -13.09
CA ALA A 133 1.48 9.91 -11.76
C ALA A 133 2.75 9.16 -11.35
N LEU A 134 2.87 7.90 -11.78
CA LEU A 134 4.04 7.05 -11.54
C LEU A 134 4.23 6.09 -12.71
N THR A 135 5.47 5.73 -13.00
CA THR A 135 5.83 4.73 -13.99
C THR A 135 7.13 4.08 -13.53
N HIS A 136 7.11 2.76 -13.33
CA HIS A 136 8.31 2.03 -12.92
C HIS A 136 8.32 0.58 -13.43
N THR A 137 9.51 0.00 -13.43
CA THR A 137 9.74 -1.41 -13.76
C THR A 137 9.29 -2.29 -12.59
N VAL A 138 8.63 -3.39 -12.90
CA VAL A 138 8.19 -4.38 -11.92
C VAL A 138 9.23 -5.49 -11.85
N SER A 139 9.75 -5.74 -10.66
CA SER A 139 10.69 -6.81 -10.37
C SER A 139 10.11 -7.70 -9.26
N SER A 140 9.30 -8.68 -9.64
CA SER A 140 8.69 -9.65 -8.71
C SER A 140 8.94 -11.07 -9.19
N SER A 141 9.44 -11.93 -8.30
CA SER A 141 9.75 -13.32 -8.61
C SER A 141 8.47 -14.08 -9.01
N GLY A 142 8.52 -14.82 -10.13
CA GLY A 142 7.38 -15.60 -10.62
C GLY A 142 6.26 -14.77 -11.26
N CYS A 143 6.45 -13.46 -11.46
CA CYS A 143 5.46 -12.60 -12.08
C CYS A 143 5.79 -12.30 -13.54
N ALA A 144 4.81 -12.43 -14.43
CA ALA A 144 4.98 -12.08 -15.85
C ALA A 144 4.88 -10.57 -16.14
N LEU A 145 4.37 -9.79 -15.18
CA LEU A 145 4.23 -8.34 -15.30
C LEU A 145 5.60 -7.68 -15.08
N VAL A 146 6.00 -6.80 -16.00
CA VAL A 146 7.33 -6.19 -16.04
C VAL A 146 7.31 -4.66 -15.93
N HIS A 147 6.15 -4.05 -16.12
CA HIS A 147 6.00 -2.60 -16.08
C HIS A 147 4.65 -2.21 -15.49
N VAL A 148 4.60 -1.10 -14.76
CA VAL A 148 3.37 -0.46 -14.31
C VAL A 148 3.38 1.04 -14.59
N SER A 149 2.21 1.60 -14.87
CA SER A 149 1.97 3.05 -14.90
C SER A 149 0.71 3.36 -14.11
N VAL A 150 0.74 4.41 -13.29
CA VAL A 150 -0.36 4.84 -12.42
C VAL A 150 -0.97 6.12 -12.96
N TYR A 151 -2.29 6.20 -12.94
CA TYR A 151 -3.06 7.38 -13.37
C TYR A 151 -4.15 7.70 -12.36
N ASP A 152 -4.38 8.98 -12.12
CA ASP A 152 -5.49 9.47 -11.32
C ASP A 152 -6.72 9.63 -12.22
N LEU A 153 -7.76 8.84 -11.93
CA LEU A 153 -8.93 8.70 -12.79
C LEU A 153 -10.21 9.04 -12.02
N THR A 154 -11.17 9.63 -12.71
CA THR A 154 -12.46 10.05 -12.15
C THR A 154 -13.54 9.01 -12.40
N ALA A 155 -14.26 8.61 -11.35
CA ALA A 155 -15.35 7.63 -11.41
C ALA A 155 -16.32 7.89 -12.58
N GLY A 156 -16.70 6.84 -13.30
CA GLY A 156 -17.67 6.90 -14.39
C GLY A 156 -17.19 7.58 -15.68
N THR A 157 -16.00 8.17 -15.70
CA THR A 157 -15.42 8.75 -16.92
C THR A 157 -14.89 7.63 -17.82
N THR A 158 -15.24 7.66 -19.10
CA THR A 158 -14.65 6.72 -20.06
C THR A 158 -13.27 7.21 -20.49
N TYR A 159 -12.25 6.40 -20.23
CA TYR A 159 -10.88 6.64 -20.70
C TYR A 159 -10.56 5.71 -21.86
N ILE A 160 -9.85 6.22 -22.86
CA ILE A 160 -9.21 5.41 -23.89
C ILE A 160 -7.81 5.08 -23.39
N VAL A 161 -7.51 3.78 -23.32
CA VAL A 161 -6.19 3.25 -22.97
C VAL A 161 -5.56 2.73 -24.26
N ALA A 162 -4.55 3.44 -24.75
CA ALA A 162 -3.80 3.08 -25.94
C ALA A 162 -2.44 2.49 -25.55
N ALA A 163 -2.09 1.34 -26.14
CA ALA A 163 -0.85 0.65 -25.84
C ALA A 163 -0.24 0.01 -27.10
N GLY A 164 1.09 -0.03 -27.15
CA GLY A 164 1.86 -0.70 -28.19
C GLY A 164 2.74 0.24 -29.02
N PRO A 165 3.35 -0.28 -30.10
CA PRO A 165 3.32 -1.69 -30.52
C PRO A 165 3.97 -2.62 -29.50
N ALA A 166 3.52 -3.88 -29.46
CA ALA A 166 4.08 -4.93 -28.60
C ALA A 166 4.69 -6.06 -29.43
N SER A 167 5.70 -6.74 -28.88
CA SER A 167 6.28 -7.93 -29.51
C SER A 167 5.20 -9.01 -29.66
N GLY A 168 5.13 -9.64 -30.84
CA GLY A 168 4.12 -10.65 -31.15
C GLY A 168 2.68 -10.11 -31.20
N ASN A 169 2.49 -8.79 -31.18
CA ASN A 169 1.18 -8.14 -31.16
C ASN A 169 0.29 -8.56 -29.96
N ALA A 170 0.91 -9.02 -28.87
CA ALA A 170 0.20 -9.50 -27.68
C ALA A 170 0.66 -8.71 -26.45
N LEU A 171 -0.28 -8.24 -25.64
CA LEU A 171 0.00 -7.53 -24.40
C LEU A 171 -1.01 -7.91 -23.34
N THR A 172 -0.58 -8.42 -22.19
CA THR A 172 -1.47 -8.60 -21.04
C THR A 172 -1.45 -7.33 -20.20
N VAL A 173 -2.63 -6.83 -19.83
CA VAL A 173 -2.80 -5.65 -18.97
C VAL A 173 -3.64 -6.04 -17.75
N VAL A 174 -3.19 -5.68 -16.55
CA VAL A 174 -3.91 -5.89 -15.29
C VAL A 174 -4.16 -4.52 -14.64
N PRO A 175 -5.39 -3.99 -14.70
CA PRO A 175 -5.78 -2.78 -14.00
C PRO A 175 -6.08 -3.07 -12.52
N GLU A 176 -5.48 -2.30 -11.61
CA GLU A 176 -5.72 -2.39 -10.17
C GLU A 176 -6.03 -1.02 -9.58
N PHE A 177 -6.95 -0.98 -8.61
CA PHE A 177 -7.25 0.23 -7.85
C PHE A 177 -6.36 0.27 -6.60
N LEU A 178 -5.55 1.34 -6.44
CA LEU A 178 -4.54 1.36 -5.38
C LEU A 178 -5.14 1.22 -3.97
N ASN A 179 -6.36 1.74 -3.76
CA ASN A 179 -7.01 1.71 -2.47
C ASN A 179 -7.48 0.33 -2.03
N ASP A 180 -7.63 -0.64 -2.96
CA ASP A 180 -8.05 -2.01 -2.63
C ASP A 180 -6.90 -2.79 -1.95
N THR A 181 -5.65 -2.31 -2.04
CA THR A 181 -4.44 -3.03 -1.58
C THR A 181 -3.44 -2.13 -0.85
N ARG A 182 -3.91 -1.12 -0.10
CA ARG A 182 -3.02 -0.28 0.73
C ARG A 182 -2.51 -1.06 1.94
N THR A 183 -1.23 -0.86 2.26
CA THR A 183 -0.57 -1.45 3.43
C THR A 183 -0.32 -0.39 4.47
N ARG A 184 -0.56 -0.72 5.74
CA ARG A 184 -0.19 0.14 6.87
C ARG A 184 1.26 -0.12 7.25
N TYR A 185 2.05 0.95 7.36
CA TYR A 185 3.43 0.91 7.84
C TYR A 185 3.56 1.72 9.13
N TYR A 186 4.37 1.26 10.06
CA TYR A 186 4.60 1.83 11.38
C TYR A 186 6.00 2.43 11.44
N GLN A 187 6.14 3.57 12.09
CA GLN A 187 7.45 4.19 12.29
C GLN A 187 8.35 3.24 13.09
N ASP A 188 9.56 3.01 12.59
CA ASP A 188 10.66 2.25 13.20
C ASP A 188 11.80 3.25 13.42
N ALA A 189 11.78 3.88 14.58
CA ALA A 189 12.67 4.96 14.95
C ALA A 189 14.03 4.45 15.43
N ASP A 190 14.08 3.30 16.09
CA ASP A 190 15.34 2.75 16.62
C ASP A 190 16.07 1.77 15.68
N GLY A 191 15.41 1.31 14.61
CA GLY A 191 16.00 0.57 13.50
C GLY A 191 16.09 -0.93 13.72
N ASP A 192 15.29 -1.52 14.61
CA ASP A 192 15.28 -2.97 14.84
C ASP A 192 14.32 -3.76 13.93
N GLY A 193 13.51 -3.06 13.15
CA GLY A 193 12.58 -3.63 12.19
C GLY A 193 11.15 -3.79 12.68
N TYR A 194 10.84 -3.43 13.93
CA TYR A 194 9.50 -3.29 14.47
C TYR A 194 9.15 -1.81 14.66
N GLY A 195 7.88 -1.46 14.49
CA GLY A 195 7.44 -0.08 14.62
C GLY A 195 6.45 0.14 15.73
N ASN A 196 6.41 1.38 16.24
CA ASN A 196 5.43 1.78 17.24
C ASN A 196 4.00 1.82 16.66
N ASN A 197 3.00 1.53 17.50
CA ASN A 197 1.60 1.48 17.06
C ASN A 197 0.94 2.87 16.93
N THR A 198 1.61 3.94 17.35
CA THR A 198 1.01 5.28 17.43
C THR A 198 1.23 6.12 16.18
N THR A 199 2.34 5.89 15.47
CA THR A 199 2.73 6.63 14.28
C THR A 199 2.74 5.67 13.10
N SER A 200 1.73 5.76 12.24
CA SER A 200 1.61 4.90 11.05
C SER A 200 1.13 5.67 9.83
N VAL A 201 1.45 5.16 8.64
CA VAL A 201 1.00 5.64 7.33
C VAL A 201 0.31 4.51 6.58
N LEU A 202 -0.73 4.80 5.79
CA LEU A 202 -1.46 3.80 5.00
C LEU A 202 -1.29 4.08 3.50
N THR A 203 -0.48 3.28 2.80
CA THR A 203 -0.12 3.56 1.41
C THR A 203 0.02 2.31 0.54
N ALA A 204 -0.19 2.46 -0.77
CA ALA A 204 0.11 1.44 -1.78
C ALA A 204 1.57 1.52 -2.26
N CYS A 205 2.34 2.50 -1.79
CA CYS A 205 3.75 2.66 -2.10
C CYS A 205 4.64 1.76 -1.25
N THR A 206 5.92 1.69 -1.60
CA THR A 206 6.95 1.11 -0.71
C THR A 206 6.98 1.84 0.63
N PRO A 207 7.39 1.17 1.72
CA PRO A 207 7.54 1.83 3.02
C PRO A 207 8.44 3.07 2.89
N PRO A 208 8.05 4.22 3.48
CA PRO A 208 8.97 5.33 3.66
C PRO A 208 10.20 4.91 4.48
N SER A 209 11.30 5.66 4.36
CA SER A 209 12.49 5.42 5.19
C SER A 209 12.13 5.54 6.68
N GLY A 210 12.57 4.57 7.49
CA GLY A 210 12.25 4.51 8.93
C GLY A 210 10.82 4.03 9.22
N TYR A 211 10.21 3.27 8.29
CA TYR A 211 8.93 2.61 8.50
C TYR A 211 9.02 1.13 8.14
N THR A 212 8.26 0.30 8.85
CA THR A 212 8.20 -1.15 8.70
C THR A 212 6.75 -1.65 8.72
N THR A 213 6.50 -2.87 8.26
CA THR A 213 5.17 -3.50 8.38
C THR A 213 4.98 -4.22 9.72
N GLN A 214 6.08 -4.54 10.41
CA GLN A 214 6.00 -5.17 11.72
C GLN A 214 5.61 -4.13 12.76
N ARG A 215 4.84 -4.54 13.76
CA ARG A 215 4.28 -3.61 14.76
C ARG A 215 4.45 -4.18 16.15
N PHE A 216 4.00 -3.41 17.14
CA PHE A 216 4.09 -3.75 18.56
C PHE A 216 5.50 -3.65 19.15
N ASP A 217 6.31 -2.75 18.61
CA ASP A 217 7.48 -2.30 19.35
C ASP A 217 7.03 -1.57 20.64
N CYS A 218 7.40 -2.13 21.79
CA CYS A 218 7.09 -1.59 23.11
C CYS A 218 8.09 -0.50 23.56
N ASN A 219 9.24 -0.38 22.89
CA ASN A 219 10.23 0.67 23.13
C ASN A 219 10.94 1.11 21.84
N ASP A 220 10.24 1.85 20.97
CA ASP A 220 10.77 2.40 19.72
C ASP A 220 11.66 3.66 19.90
N THR A 221 12.53 3.68 20.93
CA THR A 221 13.35 4.84 21.27
C THR A 221 14.79 4.68 20.75
N PRO A 222 15.27 5.56 19.85
CA PRO A 222 16.63 5.47 19.33
C PRO A 222 17.69 5.46 20.44
N GLY A 223 18.60 4.47 20.38
CA GLY A 223 19.74 4.33 21.30
C GLY A 223 19.46 3.53 22.58
N SER A 224 18.20 3.24 22.89
CA SER A 224 17.81 2.37 24.02
C SER A 224 16.81 1.27 23.65
N GLY A 225 16.15 1.41 22.50
CA GLY A 225 15.03 0.58 22.07
C GLY A 225 15.40 -0.63 21.25
N ALA A 226 16.43 -0.53 20.40
CA ALA A 226 16.72 -1.50 19.33
C ALA A 226 17.03 -2.97 19.75
N SER A 227 17.02 -3.29 21.05
CA SER A 227 17.09 -4.67 21.57
C SER A 227 15.81 -5.11 22.30
N ILE A 228 14.77 -4.29 22.28
CA ILE A 228 13.50 -4.43 23.00
C ILE A 228 12.40 -4.41 21.95
N HIS A 229 12.00 -5.58 21.49
CA HIS A 229 11.05 -5.73 20.40
C HIS A 229 10.40 -7.10 20.43
N PRO A 230 9.27 -7.31 19.72
CA PRO A 230 8.64 -8.61 19.61
C PRO A 230 9.62 -9.74 19.27
N GLY A 231 9.67 -10.74 20.14
CA GLY A 231 10.51 -11.92 19.97
C GLY A 231 12.00 -11.72 20.27
N ALA A 232 12.40 -10.60 20.90
CA ALA A 232 13.75 -10.47 21.46
C ALA A 232 14.01 -11.53 22.56
N THR A 233 15.27 -11.71 22.92
CA THR A 233 15.62 -12.62 24.03
C THR A 233 15.37 -11.94 25.36
N GLU A 234 14.48 -12.52 26.16
CA GLU A 234 14.13 -12.01 27.47
C GLU A 234 15.31 -12.11 28.46
N ILE A 235 15.67 -11.00 29.12
CA ILE A 235 16.73 -10.96 30.14
C ILE A 235 16.07 -10.89 31.52
N CYS A 236 15.79 -12.04 32.10
CA CYS A 236 15.16 -12.13 33.41
C CYS A 236 15.93 -11.34 34.49
N GLY A 237 15.24 -10.41 35.15
CA GLY A 237 15.78 -9.63 36.28
C GLY A 237 16.41 -8.28 35.92
N ASN A 238 16.36 -7.85 34.65
CA ASN A 238 16.69 -6.47 34.27
C ASN A 238 15.54 -5.47 34.52
N GLY A 239 14.31 -5.97 34.77
CA GLY A 239 13.12 -5.17 35.00
C GLY A 239 12.48 -4.57 33.75
N VAL A 240 12.89 -5.04 32.57
CA VAL A 240 12.37 -4.68 31.25
C VAL A 240 11.60 -5.89 30.71
N ASP A 241 10.59 -5.64 29.89
CA ASP A 241 9.96 -6.65 29.02
C ASP A 241 10.69 -6.52 27.67
N ASP A 242 11.72 -7.34 27.44
CA ASP A 242 12.59 -7.19 26.28
C ASP A 242 11.90 -7.71 25.01
N ASN A 243 11.03 -8.72 25.14
CA ASN A 243 10.40 -9.38 24.02
C ASN A 243 8.99 -8.85 23.67
N CYS A 244 8.53 -7.83 24.39
CA CYS A 244 7.22 -7.17 24.27
C CYS A 244 6.03 -8.14 24.40
N ASP A 245 6.14 -9.18 25.23
CA ASP A 245 5.07 -10.17 25.46
C ASP A 245 4.20 -9.90 26.71
N GLY A 246 4.55 -8.85 27.47
CA GLY A 246 3.86 -8.45 28.70
C GLY A 246 4.33 -9.20 29.95
N SER A 247 5.33 -10.08 29.84
CA SER A 247 6.07 -10.69 30.94
C SER A 247 7.52 -10.18 30.98
N GLN A 248 8.20 -10.44 32.10
CA GLN A 248 9.64 -10.15 32.24
C GLN A 248 10.45 -11.45 32.44
N CYS A 249 9.77 -12.62 32.39
CA CYS A 249 10.25 -13.99 32.62
C CYS A 249 9.25 -15.04 32.12
#